data_AF-A0A930FCN4-F1
#
_entry.id   AF-A0A930FCN4-F1
#
_cell.length_a   1.000
_cell.length_b   1.000
_cell.length_c   1.000
_cell.angle_alpha   90.00
_cell.angle_beta   90.00
_cell.angle_gamma   90.00
#
_symmetry.space_group_name_H-M   'P 1'
#
loop_
_entity.id
_entity.type
_entity.pdbx_description
1 polymer ?
#
loop_
_entity_poly.entity_id
_entity_poly.type
_entity_poly.pdbx_seq_one_letter_code
_entity_poly.pdbx_strand_id
1 'polypeptide(L)'
;MTVFRCFVEKKPAYAVEAKSILNDLHVALRNQNVEAVRVLNRYDLENVDEEDYIAAKYTILSEPQVDFFYEEEAPTPDYDEYILATEYLPGQFDQRADSCAQCIQLSSMKQKPTVKTARLYYIKGKLTDDEKKLIEETLINPVEARIASLEKPETIIMSFETPELPPVIDGFIELDEEGLKKFLKEHGLAMDLEDLKFMQEYFQKIECRNPTITEVRVIDTYWSDHCRHTTFHTVIDDVEIQPEYVKDTYLNYLNLRNHIYEGRTPKPLCLMDLGTIGAKALKKYGKLTDLDESEEINACSVKIKVDVNGEDQDWLLMFKNETHNHPTEIEPFGGAATCLGGAIRDPLSGRSYVYQAMRITGAAD
;
A
#
# COMPACT_ATOMS: atom_id res chain seq x y z
N MET A 1 14.73 -29.27 11.99
CA MET A 1 14.86 -29.12 10.53
C MET A 1 16.01 -28.14 10.30
N THR A 2 16.80 -28.33 9.26
CA THR A 2 18.01 -27.52 9.04
C THR A 2 17.64 -26.31 8.18
N VAL A 3 18.02 -25.11 8.62
CA VAL A 3 17.95 -23.91 7.78
C VAL A 3 19.06 -24.00 6.74
N PHE A 4 18.74 -23.90 5.45
CA PHE A 4 19.72 -23.75 4.38
C PHE A 4 20.01 -22.26 4.18
N ARG A 5 21.30 -21.90 4.07
CA ARG A 5 21.71 -20.51 3.89
C ARG A 5 22.56 -20.36 2.63
N CYS A 6 22.24 -19.37 1.82
CA CYS A 6 23.09 -18.97 0.71
C CYS A 6 23.14 -17.46 0.52
N PHE A 7 24.18 -17.00 -0.18
CA PHE A 7 24.37 -15.61 -0.54
C PHE A 7 24.59 -15.49 -2.05
N VAL A 8 23.99 -14.48 -2.65
CA VAL A 8 24.05 -14.24 -4.09
C VAL A 8 24.50 -12.82 -4.35
N GLU A 9 25.60 -12.68 -5.08
CA GLU A 9 26.23 -11.40 -5.43
C GLU A 9 26.25 -11.23 -6.95
N LYS A 10 25.85 -10.06 -7.46
CA LYS A 10 26.03 -9.76 -8.89
C LYS A 10 27.52 -9.61 -9.21
N LYS A 11 28.00 -10.25 -10.27
CA LYS A 11 29.38 -10.06 -10.75
C LYS A 11 29.64 -8.59 -11.07
N PRO A 12 30.88 -8.07 -10.94
CA PRO A 12 31.19 -6.64 -11.10
C PRO A 12 30.71 -6.00 -12.42
N ALA A 13 30.67 -6.78 -13.50
CA ALA A 13 30.18 -6.32 -14.81
C ALA A 13 28.67 -5.99 -14.81
N TYR A 14 27.88 -6.65 -13.95
CA TYR A 14 26.42 -6.57 -13.89
C TYR A 14 25.89 -5.90 -12.60
N ALA A 15 26.78 -5.52 -11.68
CA ALA A 15 26.43 -4.90 -10.39
C ALA A 15 25.97 -3.43 -10.54
N VAL A 16 24.90 -3.19 -11.30
CA VAL A 16 24.33 -1.85 -11.54
C VAL A 16 23.79 -1.23 -10.25
N GLU A 17 23.09 -2.03 -9.45
CA GLU A 17 22.54 -1.61 -8.16
C GLU A 17 23.63 -1.15 -7.18
N ALA A 18 24.71 -1.92 -7.05
CA ALA A 18 25.83 -1.56 -6.19
C ALA A 18 26.49 -0.22 -6.60
N LYS A 19 26.56 0.05 -7.91
CA LYS A 19 27.05 1.33 -8.43
C LYS A 19 26.09 2.49 -8.14
N SER A 20 24.77 2.25 -8.19
CA SER A 20 23.78 3.27 -7.80
C SER A 20 23.94 3.63 -6.33
N ILE A 21 24.02 2.61 -5.46
CA ILE A 21 24.19 2.81 -4.02
C ILE A 21 25.49 3.54 -3.71
N LEU A 22 26.59 3.21 -4.38
CA LEU A 22 27.84 3.96 -4.24
C LEU A 22 27.64 5.46 -4.50
N ASN A 23 26.94 5.82 -5.59
CA ASN A 23 26.65 7.21 -5.91
C ASN A 23 25.74 7.86 -4.86
N ASP A 24 24.71 7.14 -4.39
CA ASP A 24 23.79 7.64 -3.37
C ASP A 24 24.53 7.91 -2.05
N LEU A 25 25.45 7.03 -1.66
CA LEU A 25 26.30 7.22 -0.49
C LEU A 25 27.25 8.41 -0.66
N HIS A 26 27.82 8.63 -1.85
CA HIS A 26 28.64 9.82 -2.11
C HIS A 26 27.83 11.11 -1.96
N VAL A 27 26.57 11.12 -2.43
CA VAL A 27 25.67 12.26 -2.28
C VAL A 27 25.30 12.48 -0.81
N ALA A 28 24.96 11.42 -0.08
CA ALA A 28 24.56 11.49 1.32
C ALA A 28 25.73 11.94 2.22
N LEU A 29 26.91 11.32 2.07
CA LEU A 29 28.12 11.62 2.85
C LEU A 29 28.79 12.93 2.43
N ARG A 30 28.48 13.43 1.22
CA ARG A 30 29.10 14.62 0.60
C ARG A 30 30.62 14.51 0.47
N ASN A 31 31.12 13.29 0.29
CA ASN A 31 32.53 12.98 0.11
C ASN A 31 32.72 11.73 -0.76
N GLN A 32 33.96 11.31 -0.96
CA GLN A 32 34.35 10.17 -1.79
C GLN A 32 35.09 9.10 -0.96
N ASN A 33 34.82 9.03 0.35
CA ASN A 33 35.51 8.11 1.27
C ASN A 33 35.08 6.66 1.08
N VAL A 34 33.89 6.43 0.51
CA VAL A 34 33.46 5.11 0.04
C VAL A 34 34.08 4.86 -1.34
N GLU A 35 34.95 3.85 -1.42
CA GLU A 35 35.69 3.50 -2.63
C GLU A 35 34.93 2.49 -3.50
N ALA A 36 34.20 1.57 -2.87
CA ALA A 36 33.40 0.57 -3.55
C ALA A 36 32.25 0.07 -2.67
N VAL A 37 31.19 -0.40 -3.31
CA VAL A 37 30.07 -1.09 -2.65
C VAL A 37 29.84 -2.41 -3.37
N ARG A 38 29.61 -3.49 -2.61
CA ARG A 38 29.06 -4.75 -3.10
C ARG A 38 27.74 -5.02 -2.39
N VAL A 39 26.80 -5.64 -3.10
CA VAL A 39 25.47 -5.96 -2.59
C VAL A 39 25.24 -7.45 -2.72
N LEU A 40 24.93 -8.10 -1.61
CA LEU A 40 24.63 -9.51 -1.54
C LEU A 40 23.21 -9.71 -1.04
N ASN A 41 22.49 -10.65 -1.66
CA ASN A 41 21.22 -11.13 -1.13
C ASN A 41 21.48 -12.41 -0.36
N ARG A 42 21.18 -12.40 0.94
CA ARG A 42 21.13 -13.61 1.78
C ARG A 42 19.75 -14.23 1.69
N TYR A 43 19.70 -15.53 1.51
CA TYR A 43 18.49 -16.34 1.63
C TYR A 43 18.68 -17.35 2.74
N ASP A 44 17.71 -17.38 3.65
CA ASP A 44 17.54 -18.43 4.64
C ASP A 44 16.27 -19.21 4.26
N LEU A 45 16.40 -20.53 4.06
CA LEU A 45 15.30 -21.40 3.63
C LEU A 45 15.09 -22.51 4.67
N GLU A 46 13.83 -22.74 5.04
CA GLU A 46 13.40 -23.79 5.95
C GLU A 46 12.17 -24.51 5.38
N ASN A 47 11.94 -25.76 5.80
CA ASN A 47 10.94 -26.65 5.22
C ASN A 47 11.16 -26.92 3.72
N VAL A 48 12.43 -27.02 3.31
CA VAL A 48 12.85 -27.43 1.97
C VAL A 48 13.78 -28.63 2.10
N ASP A 49 13.61 -29.63 1.23
CA ASP A 49 14.50 -30.78 1.18
C ASP A 49 15.81 -30.42 0.46
N GLU A 50 16.90 -31.11 0.79
CA GLU A 50 18.21 -30.85 0.20
C GLU A 50 18.19 -30.96 -1.35
N GLU A 51 17.47 -31.93 -1.90
CA GLU A 51 17.31 -32.11 -3.34
C GLU A 51 16.66 -30.88 -4.01
N ASP A 52 15.61 -30.32 -3.40
CA ASP A 52 14.90 -29.15 -3.93
C ASP A 52 15.75 -27.87 -3.79
N TYR A 53 16.50 -27.75 -2.70
CA TYR A 53 17.45 -26.65 -2.50
C TYR A 53 18.58 -26.67 -3.56
N ILE A 54 19.15 -27.85 -3.82
CA ILE A 54 20.16 -28.04 -4.87
C ILE A 54 19.57 -27.70 -6.25
N ALA A 55 18.34 -28.12 -6.54
CA ALA A 55 17.66 -27.80 -7.79
C ALA A 55 17.40 -26.29 -7.95
N ALA A 56 17.05 -25.60 -6.85
CA ALA A 56 16.77 -24.17 -6.82
C ALA A 56 18.02 -23.29 -6.99
N LYS A 57 19.22 -23.80 -6.64
CA LYS A 57 20.49 -23.08 -6.61
C LYS A 57 20.77 -22.23 -7.86
N TYR A 58 20.61 -22.82 -9.05
CA TYR A 58 20.94 -22.18 -10.34
C TYR A 58 19.73 -21.93 -11.24
N THR A 59 18.53 -22.13 -10.71
CA THR A 59 17.26 -21.93 -11.43
C THR A 59 16.42 -20.82 -10.83
N ILE A 60 16.49 -20.65 -9.50
CA ILE A 60 15.66 -19.71 -8.73
C ILE A 60 16.54 -18.75 -7.94
N LEU A 61 17.52 -19.25 -7.20
CA LEU A 61 18.31 -18.46 -6.25
C LEU A 61 19.36 -17.59 -6.95
N SER A 62 20.01 -18.11 -7.99
CA SER A 62 21.06 -17.41 -8.72
C SER A 62 21.09 -17.76 -10.20
N GLU A 63 21.64 -16.85 -11.01
CA GLU A 63 21.97 -17.12 -12.40
C GLU A 63 23.50 -17.17 -12.60
N PRO A 64 24.08 -18.36 -12.90
CA PRO A 64 25.53 -18.56 -12.95
C PRO A 64 26.31 -17.61 -13.87
N GLN A 65 25.66 -17.10 -14.93
CA GLN A 65 26.30 -16.22 -15.88
C GLN A 65 26.56 -14.83 -15.28
N VAL A 66 25.68 -14.35 -14.42
CA VAL A 66 25.69 -12.98 -13.89
C VAL A 66 25.96 -12.89 -12.39
N ASP A 67 25.85 -14.00 -11.66
CA ASP A 67 25.98 -14.04 -10.20
C ASP A 67 27.17 -14.89 -9.73
N PHE A 68 27.73 -14.49 -8.58
CA PHE A 68 28.47 -15.37 -7.69
C PHE A 68 27.51 -15.95 -6.65
N PHE A 69 27.69 -17.22 -6.33
CA PHE A 69 26.91 -17.93 -5.33
C PHE A 69 27.83 -18.42 -4.22
N TYR A 70 27.48 -18.13 -2.98
CA TYR A 70 28.17 -18.57 -1.79
C TYR A 70 27.21 -19.39 -0.92
N GLU A 71 27.71 -20.51 -0.42
CA GLU A 71 26.91 -21.48 0.34
C GLU A 71 27.35 -21.45 1.79
N GLU A 72 26.39 -21.41 2.72
CA GLU A 72 26.56 -21.34 4.17
C GLU A 72 27.19 -20.05 4.71
N GLU A 73 28.32 -19.62 4.14
CA GLU A 73 29.08 -18.46 4.58
C GLU A 73 29.10 -17.36 3.53
N ALA A 74 28.99 -16.11 3.99
CA ALA A 74 29.18 -14.94 3.14
C ALA A 74 30.67 -14.79 2.80
N PRO A 75 31.03 -14.15 1.67
CA PRO A 75 32.44 -13.90 1.37
C PRO A 75 33.09 -13.09 2.49
N THR A 76 34.32 -13.47 2.83
CA THR A 76 35.11 -12.75 3.84
C THR A 76 35.31 -11.30 3.41
N PRO A 77 35.02 -10.31 4.28
CA PRO A 77 35.29 -8.92 3.96
C PRO A 77 36.80 -8.66 3.85
N ASP A 78 37.17 -7.72 2.99
CA ASP A 78 38.51 -7.11 3.03
C ASP A 78 38.71 -6.35 4.37
N TYR A 79 39.96 -6.11 4.77
CA TYR A 79 40.29 -5.41 6.03
C TYR A 79 39.65 -4.01 6.17
N ASP A 80 39.35 -3.37 5.03
CA ASP A 80 38.78 -2.03 4.92
C ASP A 80 37.31 -2.03 4.46
N GLU A 81 36.61 -3.17 4.57
CA GLU A 81 35.18 -3.29 4.30
C GLU A 81 34.35 -3.26 5.59
N TYR A 82 33.40 -2.33 5.64
CA TYR A 82 32.32 -2.30 6.63
C TYR A 82 31.10 -3.07 6.08
N ILE A 83 30.56 -4.00 6.87
CA ILE A 83 29.38 -4.78 6.51
C ILE A 83 28.15 -4.21 7.22
N LEU A 84 27.14 -3.84 6.42
CA LEU A 84 25.80 -3.52 6.91
C LEU A 84 24.81 -4.55 6.37
N ALA A 85 24.11 -5.26 7.25
CA ALA A 85 23.05 -6.20 6.86
C ALA A 85 21.68 -5.63 7.21
N THR A 86 20.72 -5.70 6.28
CA THR A 86 19.37 -5.17 6.45
C THR A 86 18.32 -6.22 6.11
N GLU A 87 17.22 -6.24 6.86
CA GLU A 87 16.07 -7.10 6.62
C GLU A 87 14.77 -6.30 6.83
N TYR A 88 13.68 -6.75 6.19
CA TYR A 88 12.36 -6.17 6.44
C TYR A 88 11.92 -6.36 7.90
N LEU A 89 11.14 -5.41 8.41
CA LEU A 89 10.50 -5.53 9.72
C LEU A 89 9.55 -6.74 9.75
N PRO A 90 9.38 -7.40 10.91
CA PRO A 90 8.38 -8.46 11.06
C PRO A 90 6.99 -7.97 10.64
N GLY A 91 6.31 -8.74 9.79
CA GLY A 91 4.99 -8.39 9.25
C GLY A 91 5.01 -7.54 7.97
N GLN A 92 6.17 -6.99 7.57
CA GLN A 92 6.30 -6.37 6.25
C GLN A 92 6.35 -7.44 5.15
N PHE A 93 5.77 -7.11 4.00
CA PHE A 93 5.73 -8.02 2.86
C PHE A 93 7.07 -8.03 2.11
N ASP A 94 7.84 -9.10 2.28
CA ASP A 94 9.07 -9.33 1.52
C ASP A 94 8.75 -10.03 0.19
N GLN A 95 8.66 -9.24 -0.89
CA GLN A 95 8.39 -9.74 -2.23
C GLN A 95 9.44 -10.74 -2.72
N ARG A 96 10.71 -10.58 -2.33
CA ARG A 96 11.81 -11.46 -2.77
C ARG A 96 11.70 -12.82 -2.09
N ALA A 97 11.46 -12.83 -0.77
CA ALA A 97 11.21 -14.06 -0.02
C ALA A 97 9.99 -14.80 -0.57
N ASP A 98 8.88 -14.09 -0.75
CA ASP A 98 7.63 -14.66 -1.23
C ASP A 98 7.77 -15.25 -2.64
N SER A 99 8.40 -14.51 -3.57
CA SER A 99 8.65 -14.98 -4.95
C SER A 99 9.54 -16.22 -4.97
N CYS A 100 10.62 -16.23 -4.18
CA CYS A 100 11.51 -17.38 -4.05
C CYS A 100 10.75 -18.61 -3.53
N ALA A 101 9.96 -18.44 -2.47
CA ALA A 101 9.16 -19.52 -1.89
C ALA A 101 8.15 -20.08 -2.90
N GLN A 102 7.44 -19.22 -3.63
CA GLN A 102 6.50 -19.65 -4.68
C GLN A 102 7.21 -20.38 -5.83
N CYS A 103 8.37 -19.90 -6.29
CA CYS A 103 9.12 -20.58 -7.35
C CYS A 103 9.55 -21.99 -6.92
N ILE A 104 10.04 -22.14 -5.69
CA ILE A 104 10.43 -23.45 -5.16
C ILE A 104 9.20 -24.35 -5.02
N GLN A 105 8.07 -23.80 -4.54
CA GLN A 105 6.81 -24.54 -4.46
C GLN A 105 6.37 -25.09 -5.82
N LEU A 106 6.39 -24.25 -6.86
CA LEU A 106 5.99 -24.63 -8.22
C LEU A 106 6.97 -25.64 -8.84
N SER A 107 8.27 -25.45 -8.62
CA SER A 107 9.28 -26.37 -9.17
C SER A 107 9.28 -27.74 -8.48
N SER A 108 9.07 -27.77 -7.16
CA SER A 108 9.06 -29.01 -6.37
C SER A 108 7.69 -29.69 -6.38
N MET A 109 6.61 -28.95 -6.66
CA MET A 109 5.21 -29.38 -6.51
C MET A 109 4.87 -29.86 -5.08
N LYS A 110 5.56 -29.30 -4.08
CA LYS A 110 5.38 -29.62 -2.64
C LYS A 110 4.75 -28.45 -1.88
N GLN A 111 4.79 -28.51 -0.54
CA GLN A 111 4.39 -27.38 0.31
C GLN A 111 5.32 -26.20 0.09
N LYS A 112 4.78 -24.99 0.25
CA LYS A 112 5.55 -23.75 0.13
C LYS A 112 6.59 -23.69 1.27
N PRO A 113 7.89 -23.58 0.96
CA PRO A 113 8.92 -23.45 1.99
C PRO A 113 8.82 -22.07 2.66
N THR A 114 9.41 -21.96 3.84
CA THR A 114 9.62 -20.67 4.50
C THR A 114 10.92 -20.07 3.98
N VAL A 115 10.88 -18.83 3.51
CA VAL A 115 12.06 -18.10 3.04
C VAL A 115 12.13 -16.78 3.78
N LYS A 116 13.32 -16.42 4.26
CA LYS A 116 13.63 -15.09 4.78
C LYS A 116 14.80 -14.53 4.00
N THR A 117 14.75 -13.25 3.65
CA THR A 117 15.86 -12.59 2.97
C THR A 117 16.46 -11.46 3.77
N ALA A 118 17.73 -11.17 3.51
CA ALA A 118 18.42 -9.98 3.99
C ALA A 118 19.36 -9.46 2.89
N ARG A 119 19.63 -8.16 2.90
CA ARG A 119 20.59 -7.53 2.01
C ARG A 119 21.85 -7.19 2.80
N LEU A 120 23.01 -7.57 2.29
CA LEU A 120 24.30 -7.26 2.88
C LEU A 120 25.03 -6.29 1.97
N TYR A 121 25.42 -5.16 2.53
CA TYR A 121 26.25 -4.14 1.89
C TYR A 121 27.67 -4.28 2.40
N TYR A 122 28.61 -4.58 1.51
CA TYR A 122 30.03 -4.53 1.80
C TYR A 122 30.53 -3.21 1.27
N ILE A 123 30.93 -2.33 2.17
CA ILE A 123 31.23 -0.93 1.88
C ILE A 123 32.71 -0.73 2.14
N LYS A 124 33.49 -0.63 1.07
CA LYS A 124 34.94 -0.45 1.12
C LYS A 124 35.26 1.03 1.27
N GLY A 125 36.10 1.37 2.25
CA GLY A 125 36.58 2.73 2.42
C GLY A 125 37.07 3.03 3.83
N LYS A 126 37.73 4.18 3.97
CA LYS A 126 38.18 4.68 5.28
C LYS A 126 37.07 5.47 5.95
N LEU A 127 36.16 4.74 6.60
CA LEU A 127 34.96 5.31 7.21
C LEU A 127 35.16 5.61 8.69
N THR A 128 34.81 6.83 9.08
CA THR A 128 34.61 7.22 10.48
C THR A 128 33.31 6.62 11.03
N ASP A 129 33.15 6.60 12.35
CA ASP A 129 31.92 6.06 12.96
C ASP A 129 30.68 6.92 12.66
N ASP A 130 30.85 8.23 12.53
CA ASP A 130 29.76 9.14 12.12
C ASP A 130 29.31 8.85 10.68
N GLU A 131 30.24 8.54 9.78
CA GLU A 131 29.91 8.15 8.40
C GLU A 131 29.22 6.80 8.33
N LYS A 132 29.63 5.82 9.15
CA LYS A 132 28.92 4.54 9.26
C LYS A 132 27.47 4.74 9.71
N LYS A 133 27.25 5.58 10.71
CA LYS A 133 25.90 5.90 11.19
C LYS A 133 25.07 6.57 10.09
N LEU A 134 25.64 7.51 9.35
CA LEU A 134 24.95 8.17 8.24
C LEU A 134 24.64 7.20 7.09
N ILE A 135 25.54 6.25 6.81
CA ILE A 135 25.30 5.14 5.87
C ILE A 135 24.11 4.29 6.33
N GLU A 136 24.07 3.91 7.61
CA GLU A 136 22.94 3.15 8.19
C GLU A 136 21.61 3.90 8.02
N GLU A 137 21.57 5.18 8.38
CA GLU A 137 20.38 6.04 8.23
C GLU A 137 19.97 6.25 6.76
N THR A 138 20.93 6.18 5.83
CA THR A 138 20.67 6.32 4.39
C THR A 138 20.14 5.03 3.77
N LEU A 139 20.66 3.87 4.18
CA LEU A 139 20.34 2.57 3.57
C LEU A 139 19.20 1.82 4.28
N ILE A 140 18.79 2.28 5.47
CA ILE A 140 17.69 1.68 6.24
C ILE A 140 16.58 2.71 6.39
N ASN A 141 15.47 2.48 5.70
CA ASN A 141 14.22 3.15 6.03
C ASN A 141 13.58 2.46 7.25
N PRO A 142 13.45 3.15 8.40
CA PRO A 142 12.98 2.54 9.65
C PRO A 142 11.48 2.17 9.62
N VAL A 143 10.72 2.61 8.61
CA VAL A 143 9.32 2.23 8.41
C VAL A 143 9.20 0.83 7.79
N GLU A 144 10.20 0.40 7.03
CA GLU A 144 10.16 -0.86 6.27
C GLU A 144 11.18 -1.90 6.76
N ALA A 145 12.36 -1.47 7.20
CA ALA A 145 13.51 -2.33 7.41
C ALA A 145 14.25 -2.03 8.72
N ARG A 146 15.08 -2.99 9.12
CA ARG A 146 15.98 -2.91 10.28
C ARG A 146 17.30 -3.59 9.99
N ILE A 147 18.27 -3.42 10.89
CA ILE A 147 19.52 -4.18 10.86
C ILE A 147 19.22 -5.67 11.04
N ALA A 148 19.79 -6.50 10.17
CA ALA A 148 19.70 -7.95 10.24
C ALA A 148 20.87 -8.54 11.02
N SER A 149 20.63 -9.58 11.82
CA SER A 149 21.72 -10.37 12.40
C SER A 149 22.49 -11.09 11.29
N LEU A 150 23.82 -11.12 11.37
CA LEU A 150 24.66 -11.93 10.48
C LEU A 150 24.67 -13.41 10.87
N GLU A 151 24.34 -13.73 12.13
CA GLU A 151 24.33 -15.10 12.63
C GLU A 151 23.27 -15.94 11.90
N LYS A 152 23.55 -17.24 11.79
CA LYS A 152 22.61 -18.20 11.20
C LYS A 152 21.59 -18.60 12.26
N PRO A 153 20.29 -18.32 12.06
CA PRO A 153 19.29 -18.74 13.01
C PRO A 153 19.11 -20.26 12.96
N GLU A 154 18.75 -20.87 14.09
CA GLU A 154 18.39 -22.30 14.15
C GLU A 154 17.07 -22.59 13.43
N THR A 155 16.14 -21.61 13.44
CA THR A 155 14.86 -21.65 12.73
C THR A 155 14.46 -20.24 12.33
N ILE A 156 13.83 -20.12 11.16
CA ILE A 156 13.20 -18.89 10.65
C ILE A 156 11.68 -18.96 10.74
N ILE A 157 11.11 -20.09 11.18
CA ILE A 157 9.69 -20.21 11.47
C ILE A 157 9.36 -19.35 12.69
N MET A 158 8.50 -18.37 12.48
CA MET A 158 7.95 -17.58 13.57
C MET A 158 6.76 -18.33 14.18
N SER A 159 6.90 -18.74 15.44
CA SER A 159 5.76 -19.19 16.24
C SER A 159 5.13 -17.97 16.91
N PHE A 160 3.86 -17.71 16.59
CA PHE A 160 3.06 -16.74 17.31
C PHE A 160 2.12 -17.49 18.24
N GLU A 161 1.92 -16.97 19.45
CA GLU A 161 0.83 -17.45 20.29
C GLU A 161 -0.50 -17.10 19.63
N THR A 162 -1.48 -18.00 19.72
CA THR A 162 -2.84 -17.72 19.26
C THR A 162 -3.34 -16.47 19.99
N PRO A 163 -3.70 -15.40 19.28
CA PRO A 163 -4.14 -14.17 19.94
C PRO A 163 -5.43 -14.44 20.72
N GLU A 164 -5.57 -13.77 21.86
CA GLU A 164 -6.83 -13.76 22.61
C GLU A 164 -7.96 -13.10 21.79
N LEU A 165 -9.21 -13.41 22.14
CA LEU A 165 -10.35 -12.73 21.53
C LEU A 165 -10.30 -11.22 21.87
N PRO A 166 -10.76 -10.34 20.96
CA PRO A 166 -10.79 -8.92 21.21
C PRO A 166 -11.57 -8.60 22.50
N PRO A 167 -11.04 -7.72 23.37
CA PRO A 167 -11.69 -7.41 24.64
C PRO A 167 -13.06 -6.73 24.44
N VAL A 168 -13.99 -7.04 25.34
CA VAL A 168 -15.24 -6.29 25.52
C VAL A 168 -14.94 -5.02 26.31
N ILE A 169 -15.56 -3.90 25.90
CA ILE A 169 -15.37 -2.62 26.57
C ILE A 169 -16.41 -2.47 27.67
N ASP A 170 -16.11 -3.06 28.83
CA ASP A 170 -17.03 -3.05 29.96
C ASP A 170 -17.38 -1.63 30.42
N GLY A 171 -18.68 -1.41 30.65
CA GLY A 171 -19.23 -0.13 31.07
C GLY A 171 -19.42 0.90 29.97
N PHE A 172 -19.10 0.59 28.70
CA PHE A 172 -19.27 1.53 27.58
C PHE A 172 -20.69 2.09 27.48
N ILE A 173 -21.72 1.23 27.59
CA ILE A 173 -23.13 1.65 27.49
C ILE A 173 -23.64 2.46 28.70
N GLU A 174 -22.82 2.58 29.75
CA GLU A 174 -23.12 3.31 30.99
C GLU A 174 -22.32 4.63 31.10
N LEU A 175 -21.39 4.88 30.18
CA LEU A 175 -20.59 6.10 30.18
C LEU A 175 -21.47 7.34 30.03
N ASP A 176 -21.17 8.37 30.81
CA ASP A 176 -21.72 9.70 30.60
C ASP A 176 -20.94 10.45 29.51
N GLU A 177 -21.35 11.68 29.20
CA GLU A 177 -20.72 12.46 28.13
C GLU A 177 -19.21 12.71 28.38
N GLU A 178 -18.81 12.93 29.64
CA GLU A 178 -17.40 13.11 29.99
C GLU A 178 -16.61 11.80 29.80
N GLY A 179 -17.20 10.67 30.19
CA GLY A 179 -16.67 9.34 29.96
C GLY A 179 -16.49 9.04 28.47
N LEU A 180 -17.46 9.39 27.63
CA LEU A 180 -17.37 9.22 26.17
C LEU A 180 -16.28 10.11 25.55
N LYS A 181 -16.16 11.37 25.97
CA LYS A 181 -15.07 12.26 25.51
C LYS A 181 -13.69 11.72 25.88
N LYS A 182 -13.56 11.18 27.09
CA LYS A 182 -12.33 10.52 27.55
C LYS A 182 -12.05 9.28 26.72
N PHE A 183 -13.06 8.45 26.48
CA PHE A 183 -12.97 7.24 25.67
C PHE A 183 -12.49 7.52 24.24
N LEU A 184 -13.05 8.52 23.56
CA LEU A 184 -12.60 8.99 22.23
C LEU A 184 -11.10 9.29 22.22
N LYS A 185 -10.65 10.08 23.21
CA LYS A 185 -9.26 10.53 23.29
C LYS A 185 -8.30 9.39 23.61
N GLU A 186 -8.66 8.52 24.55
CA GLU A 186 -7.81 7.39 24.96
C GLU A 186 -7.64 6.37 23.84
N HIS A 187 -8.68 6.15 23.03
CA HIS A 187 -8.63 5.22 21.91
C HIS A 187 -8.19 5.89 20.60
N GLY A 188 -8.05 7.22 20.56
CA GLY A 188 -7.66 7.95 19.35
C GLY A 188 -8.63 7.72 18.20
N LEU A 189 -9.93 7.76 18.48
CA LEU A 189 -10.98 7.54 17.49
C LEU A 189 -11.13 8.76 16.58
N ALA A 190 -11.38 8.53 15.29
CA ALA A 190 -11.57 9.55 14.28
C ALA A 190 -13.01 10.10 14.24
N MET A 191 -14.00 9.30 14.64
CA MET A 191 -15.40 9.72 14.74
C MET A 191 -15.61 10.81 15.79
N ASP A 192 -16.67 11.60 15.65
CA ASP A 192 -17.00 12.63 16.63
C ASP A 192 -17.79 12.09 17.83
N LEU A 193 -18.07 12.98 18.80
CA LEU A 193 -18.80 12.61 20.02
C LEU A 193 -20.25 12.21 19.76
N GLU A 194 -20.90 12.81 18.77
CA GLU A 194 -22.31 12.53 18.48
C GLU A 194 -22.44 11.18 17.76
N ASP A 195 -21.51 10.86 16.85
CA ASP A 195 -21.33 9.53 16.28
C ASP A 195 -21.11 8.47 17.38
N LEU A 196 -20.24 8.75 18.35
CA LEU A 196 -19.99 7.82 19.46
C LEU A 196 -21.22 7.66 20.37
N LYS A 197 -21.95 8.74 20.67
CA LYS A 197 -23.22 8.70 21.42
C LYS A 197 -24.27 7.86 20.68
N PHE A 198 -24.38 8.02 19.36
CA PHE A 198 -25.28 7.22 18.56
C PHE A 198 -24.92 5.73 18.63
N MET A 199 -23.63 5.40 18.53
CA MET A 199 -23.16 4.03 18.69
C MET A 199 -23.47 3.50 20.11
N GLN A 200 -23.24 4.30 21.15
CA GLN A 200 -23.58 3.94 22.53
C GLN A 200 -25.07 3.65 22.69
N GLU A 201 -25.94 4.50 22.13
CA GLU A 201 -27.38 4.31 22.15
C GLU A 201 -27.80 3.01 21.44
N TYR A 202 -27.19 2.70 20.29
CA TYR A 202 -27.41 1.44 19.57
C TYR A 202 -27.08 0.23 20.44
N PHE A 203 -25.89 0.21 21.05
CA PHE A 203 -25.45 -0.89 21.90
C PHE A 203 -26.26 -1.00 23.20
N GLN A 204 -26.71 0.14 23.73
CA GLN A 204 -27.54 0.19 24.92
C GLN A 204 -28.98 -0.31 24.67
N LYS A 205 -29.61 0.13 23.57
CA LYS A 205 -31.05 -0.08 23.34
C LYS A 205 -31.39 -1.26 22.43
N ILE A 206 -30.50 -1.60 21.48
CA ILE A 206 -30.78 -2.61 20.46
C ILE A 206 -30.01 -3.89 20.78
N GLU A 207 -28.67 -3.81 20.87
CA GLU A 207 -27.83 -4.98 21.16
C GLU A 207 -27.90 -5.40 22.63
N CYS A 208 -28.25 -4.47 23.52
CA CYS A 208 -28.34 -4.67 24.97
C CYS A 208 -27.07 -5.27 25.59
N ARG A 209 -25.89 -4.86 25.10
CA ARG A 209 -24.57 -5.31 25.56
C ARG A 209 -23.49 -4.26 25.30
N ASN A 210 -22.35 -4.41 25.97
CA ASN A 210 -21.16 -3.65 25.61
C ASN A 210 -20.56 -4.13 24.27
N PRO A 211 -20.00 -3.22 23.46
CA PRO A 211 -19.28 -3.58 22.25
C PRO A 211 -17.92 -4.19 22.58
N THR A 212 -17.39 -4.96 21.65
CA THR A 212 -15.97 -5.30 21.59
C THR A 212 -15.17 -4.12 21.01
N ILE A 213 -13.88 -4.06 21.31
CA ILE A 213 -13.00 -3.06 20.69
C ILE A 213 -12.96 -3.16 19.16
N THR A 214 -13.16 -4.36 18.61
CA THR A 214 -13.21 -4.55 17.15
C THR A 214 -14.42 -3.86 16.55
N GLU A 215 -15.59 -4.00 17.15
CA GLU A 215 -16.82 -3.34 16.67
C GLU A 215 -16.66 -1.80 16.68
N VAL A 216 -16.09 -1.25 17.75
CA VAL A 216 -15.80 0.19 17.85
C VAL A 216 -14.85 0.65 16.74
N ARG A 217 -13.73 -0.08 16.53
CA ARG A 217 -12.72 0.27 15.51
C ARG A 217 -13.24 0.16 14.09
N VAL A 218 -14.10 -0.83 13.82
CA VAL A 218 -14.76 -1.00 12.52
C VAL A 218 -15.64 0.21 12.23
N ILE A 219 -16.51 0.59 13.17
CA ILE A 219 -17.40 1.75 12.99
C ILE A 219 -16.57 3.04 12.84
N ASP A 220 -15.57 3.24 13.68
CA ASP A 220 -14.66 4.39 13.61
C ASP A 220 -14.02 4.57 12.23
N THR A 221 -13.53 3.47 11.67
CA THR A 221 -12.87 3.46 10.36
C THR A 221 -13.85 3.82 9.24
N TYR A 222 -15.03 3.20 9.23
CA TYR A 222 -16.04 3.45 8.18
C TYR A 222 -16.73 4.80 8.31
N TRP A 223 -16.75 5.40 9.50
CA TRP A 223 -17.37 6.70 9.75
C TRP A 223 -16.38 7.86 9.70
N SER A 224 -15.09 7.57 9.55
CA SER A 224 -14.09 8.59 9.22
C SER A 224 -14.48 9.40 7.97
N ASP A 225 -14.04 10.66 7.91
CA ASP A 225 -14.33 11.55 6.78
C ASP A 225 -13.87 10.97 5.44
N HIS A 226 -12.75 10.24 5.43
CA HIS A 226 -12.22 9.58 4.24
C HIS A 226 -13.20 8.56 3.64
N CYS A 227 -13.93 7.81 4.47
CA CYS A 227 -14.88 6.80 4.02
C CYS A 227 -16.26 7.39 3.76
N ARG A 228 -16.76 8.22 4.70
CA ARG A 228 -18.13 8.75 4.69
C ARG A 228 -18.27 10.02 3.84
N HIS A 229 -17.16 10.68 3.49
CA HIS A 229 -17.13 11.94 2.75
C HIS A 229 -17.98 13.04 3.42
N THR A 230 -17.98 13.08 4.76
CA THR A 230 -18.81 13.98 5.58
C THR A 230 -18.58 15.45 5.22
N THR A 231 -17.33 15.86 5.01
CA THR A 231 -16.96 17.19 4.53
C THR A 231 -17.67 17.53 3.21
N PHE A 232 -17.69 16.60 2.26
CA PHE A 232 -18.37 16.82 0.98
C PHE A 232 -19.90 16.87 1.10
N HIS A 233 -20.46 16.22 2.11
CA HIS A 233 -21.89 16.20 2.40
C HIS A 233 -22.36 17.31 3.35
N THR A 234 -21.44 18.13 3.86
CA THR A 234 -21.77 19.25 4.75
C THR A 234 -22.71 20.23 4.05
N VAL A 235 -23.80 20.58 4.74
CA VAL A 235 -24.81 21.50 4.22
C VAL A 235 -24.25 22.92 4.21
N ILE A 236 -24.37 23.58 3.07
CA ILE A 236 -23.94 24.96 2.87
C ILE A 236 -25.17 25.86 3.07
N ASP A 237 -25.17 26.62 4.16
CA ASP A 237 -26.24 27.55 4.50
C ASP A 237 -26.03 28.95 3.89
N ASP A 238 -24.79 29.44 3.90
CA ASP A 238 -24.41 30.76 3.39
C ASP A 238 -23.11 30.70 2.57
N VAL A 239 -22.99 31.57 1.56
CA VAL A 239 -21.84 31.63 0.65
C VAL A 239 -21.47 33.07 0.37
N GLU A 240 -20.31 33.50 0.87
CA GLU A 240 -19.70 34.79 0.56
C GLU A 240 -18.56 34.61 -0.46
N ILE A 241 -18.70 35.21 -1.65
CA ILE A 241 -17.71 35.14 -2.73
C ILE A 241 -17.22 36.53 -3.06
N GLN A 242 -15.93 36.79 -2.85
CA GLN A 242 -15.30 38.09 -3.13
C GLN A 242 -15.06 38.36 -4.62
N PRO A 243 -14.52 37.41 -5.43
CA PRO A 243 -14.25 37.67 -6.83
C PRO A 243 -15.53 37.55 -7.69
N GLU A 244 -15.88 38.60 -8.43
CA GLU A 244 -17.14 38.63 -9.20
C GLU A 244 -17.27 37.48 -10.21
N TYR A 245 -16.18 37.08 -10.87
CA TYR A 245 -16.21 35.96 -11.83
C TYR A 245 -16.56 34.61 -11.19
N VAL A 246 -16.21 34.41 -9.92
CA VAL A 246 -16.57 33.20 -9.16
C VAL A 246 -18.05 33.27 -8.77
N LYS A 247 -18.53 34.47 -8.41
CA LYS A 247 -19.93 34.70 -8.05
C LYS A 247 -20.86 34.44 -9.24
N ASP A 248 -20.51 34.90 -10.43
CA ASP A 248 -21.25 34.61 -11.67
C ASP A 248 -21.30 33.09 -11.94
N THR A 249 -20.17 32.40 -11.76
CA THR A 249 -20.09 30.93 -11.92
C THR A 249 -20.99 30.21 -10.90
N TYR A 250 -20.98 30.66 -9.65
CA TYR A 250 -21.83 30.11 -8.59
C TYR A 250 -23.32 30.35 -8.84
N LEU A 251 -23.71 31.54 -9.32
CA LEU A 251 -25.08 31.83 -9.73
C LEU A 251 -25.54 30.95 -10.89
N ASN A 252 -24.67 30.72 -11.88
CA ASN A 252 -24.94 29.78 -12.97
C ASN A 252 -25.17 28.36 -12.46
N TYR A 253 -24.36 27.93 -11.50
CA TYR A 253 -24.56 26.65 -10.81
C TYR A 253 -25.92 26.60 -10.10
N LEU A 254 -26.30 27.62 -9.32
CA LEU A 254 -27.60 27.64 -8.62
C LEU A 254 -28.78 27.60 -9.60
N ASN A 255 -28.70 28.33 -10.70
CA ASN A 255 -29.73 28.32 -11.74
C ASN A 255 -29.85 26.93 -12.39
N LEU A 256 -28.72 26.32 -12.76
CA LEU A 256 -28.68 24.97 -13.30
C LEU A 256 -29.27 23.97 -12.30
N ARG A 257 -28.85 24.05 -11.03
CA ARG A 257 -29.34 23.23 -9.93
C ARG A 257 -30.85 23.30 -9.78
N ASN A 258 -31.41 24.51 -9.73
CA ASN A 258 -32.86 24.73 -9.62
C ASN A 258 -33.60 24.09 -10.80
N HIS A 259 -33.07 24.26 -12.02
CA HIS A 259 -33.64 23.61 -13.19
C HIS A 259 -33.54 22.09 -13.09
N ILE A 260 -32.41 21.52 -12.65
CA ILE A 260 -32.21 20.07 -12.55
C ILE A 260 -33.18 19.43 -11.56
N TYR A 261 -33.37 20.05 -10.40
CA TYR A 261 -34.23 19.55 -9.33
C TYR A 261 -35.70 19.98 -9.43
N GLU A 262 -36.09 20.70 -10.49
CA GLU A 262 -37.49 21.08 -10.73
C GLU A 262 -38.43 19.87 -10.66
N GLY A 263 -39.47 19.97 -9.83
CA GLY A 263 -40.44 18.89 -9.60
C GLY A 263 -39.95 17.75 -8.71
N ARG A 264 -38.79 17.88 -8.06
CA ARG A 264 -38.24 16.89 -7.10
C ARG A 264 -38.17 17.48 -5.69
N THR A 265 -38.06 16.60 -4.70
CA THR A 265 -37.75 17.00 -3.32
C THR A 265 -36.40 17.73 -3.30
N PRO A 266 -36.33 18.96 -2.74
CA PRO A 266 -35.08 19.70 -2.65
C PRO A 266 -34.05 18.88 -1.85
N LYS A 267 -32.89 18.63 -2.46
CA LYS A 267 -31.72 18.15 -1.72
C LYS A 267 -31.02 19.35 -1.06
N PRO A 268 -30.29 19.15 0.05
CA PRO A 268 -29.41 20.19 0.58
C PRO A 268 -28.34 20.61 -0.43
N LEU A 269 -27.87 21.85 -0.32
CA LEU A 269 -26.70 22.33 -1.04
C LEU A 269 -25.45 21.81 -0.32
N CYS A 270 -24.55 21.11 -1.01
CA CYS A 270 -23.29 20.61 -0.44
C CYS A 270 -22.21 20.48 -1.52
N LEU A 271 -20.95 20.31 -1.13
CA LEU A 271 -19.83 20.20 -2.08
C LEU A 271 -19.99 18.98 -3.02
N MET A 272 -20.57 17.87 -2.55
CA MET A 272 -20.90 16.72 -3.38
C MET A 272 -21.93 17.08 -4.47
N ASP A 273 -22.91 17.93 -4.14
CA ASP A 273 -23.87 18.41 -5.13
C ASP A 273 -23.21 19.30 -6.17
N LEU A 274 -22.36 20.25 -5.74
CA LEU A 274 -21.56 21.08 -6.64
C LEU A 274 -20.69 20.22 -7.58
N GLY A 275 -19.96 19.25 -7.04
CA GLY A 275 -19.06 18.39 -7.81
C GLY A 275 -19.77 17.50 -8.83
N THR A 276 -21.01 17.10 -8.56
CA THR A 276 -21.76 16.14 -9.41
C THR A 276 -22.79 16.80 -10.33
N ILE A 277 -23.01 18.12 -10.24
CA ILE A 277 -24.08 18.80 -10.99
C ILE A 277 -23.91 18.72 -12.51
N GLY A 278 -22.67 18.75 -13.00
CA GLY A 278 -22.38 18.68 -14.44
C GLY A 278 -22.84 17.36 -15.05
N ALA A 279 -22.52 16.23 -14.42
CA ALA A 279 -22.98 14.91 -14.85
C ALA A 279 -24.52 14.80 -14.82
N LYS A 280 -25.15 15.30 -13.76
CA LYS A 280 -26.62 15.36 -13.64
C LYS A 280 -27.25 16.19 -14.77
N ALA A 281 -26.62 17.30 -15.15
CA ALA A 281 -27.07 18.16 -16.25
C ALA A 281 -26.96 17.48 -17.61
N LEU A 282 -25.81 16.89 -17.92
CA LEU A 282 -25.63 16.14 -19.16
C LEU A 282 -26.65 14.99 -19.27
N LYS A 283 -26.95 14.32 -18.15
CA LYS A 283 -28.00 13.29 -18.09
C LYS A 283 -29.39 13.86 -18.36
N LYS A 284 -29.79 14.95 -17.69
CA LYS A 284 -31.12 15.59 -17.91
C LYS A 284 -31.30 16.08 -19.34
N TYR A 285 -30.24 16.57 -19.97
CA TYR A 285 -30.24 17.04 -21.36
C TYR A 285 -30.10 15.91 -22.39
N GLY A 286 -30.05 14.65 -21.97
CA GLY A 286 -29.92 13.50 -22.88
C GLY A 286 -28.58 13.44 -23.62
N LYS A 287 -27.53 14.09 -23.11
CA LYS A 287 -26.18 14.10 -23.70
C LYS A 287 -25.26 13.01 -23.15
N LEU A 288 -25.57 12.48 -21.96
CA LEU A 288 -24.81 11.42 -21.31
C LEU A 288 -25.54 10.08 -21.51
N THR A 289 -25.60 9.60 -22.75
CA THR A 289 -26.31 8.36 -23.13
C THR A 289 -25.49 7.10 -22.87
N ASP A 290 -24.18 7.25 -22.84
CA ASP A 290 -23.25 6.13 -22.80
C ASP A 290 -22.86 5.76 -21.37
N LEU A 291 -23.26 6.55 -20.37
CA LEU A 291 -23.03 6.20 -18.97
C LEU A 291 -23.70 4.86 -18.65
N ASP A 292 -22.93 3.96 -18.08
CA ASP A 292 -23.44 2.71 -17.55
C ASP A 292 -24.01 2.94 -16.15
N GLU A 293 -25.24 2.49 -15.92
CA GLU A 293 -26.00 2.72 -14.70
C GLU A 293 -26.18 1.39 -13.96
N SER A 294 -25.47 1.23 -12.85
CA SER A 294 -25.53 0.05 -11.99
C SER A 294 -25.70 0.45 -10.52
N GLU A 295 -26.09 -0.51 -9.68
CA GLU A 295 -26.12 -0.33 -8.22
C GLU A 295 -24.73 -0.53 -7.57
N GLU A 296 -23.76 -1.08 -8.32
CA GLU A 296 -22.40 -1.37 -7.87
C GLU A 296 -21.39 -0.60 -8.74
N ILE A 297 -20.89 0.53 -8.23
CA ILE A 297 -20.01 1.45 -8.99
C ILE A 297 -18.74 1.71 -8.17
N ASN A 298 -17.70 0.90 -8.37
CA ASN A 298 -16.37 1.15 -7.80
C ASN A 298 -15.47 2.03 -8.71
N ALA A 299 -15.75 2.01 -10.02
CA ALA A 299 -15.13 2.85 -11.04
C ALA A 299 -16.20 3.39 -12.00
N CYS A 300 -15.93 4.51 -12.67
CA CYS A 300 -16.86 5.04 -13.65
C CYS A 300 -16.82 4.18 -14.92
N SER A 301 -17.98 3.74 -15.40
CA SER A 301 -18.13 2.93 -16.61
C SER A 301 -18.94 3.66 -17.70
N VAL A 302 -18.46 3.57 -18.94
CA VAL A 302 -19.18 4.05 -20.14
C VAL A 302 -19.23 2.97 -21.20
N LYS A 303 -20.35 2.90 -21.92
CA LYS A 303 -20.59 1.99 -23.05
C LYS A 303 -19.89 2.51 -24.28
N ILE A 304 -19.10 1.65 -24.92
CA ILE A 304 -18.38 1.97 -26.15
C ILE A 304 -18.54 0.85 -27.17
N LYS A 305 -18.34 1.19 -28.45
CA LYS A 305 -18.19 0.20 -29.53
C LYS A 305 -16.70 0.00 -29.79
N VAL A 306 -16.27 -1.25 -29.81
CA VAL A 306 -14.88 -1.64 -30.09
C VAL A 306 -14.87 -2.58 -31.28
N ASP A 307 -14.03 -2.28 -32.27
CA ASP A 307 -13.76 -3.16 -33.40
C ASP A 307 -12.90 -4.35 -32.93
N VAL A 308 -13.45 -5.55 -33.00
CA VAL A 308 -12.76 -6.81 -32.72
C VAL A 308 -12.72 -7.64 -34.00
N ASN A 309 -11.62 -7.53 -34.74
CA ASN A 309 -11.37 -8.24 -36.00
C ASN A 309 -12.38 -7.92 -37.13
N GLY A 310 -12.77 -6.65 -37.27
CA GLY A 310 -13.71 -6.16 -38.26
C GLY A 310 -15.17 -6.21 -37.82
N GLU A 311 -15.45 -6.58 -36.57
CA GLU A 311 -16.79 -6.64 -35.99
C GLU A 311 -16.93 -5.64 -34.83
N ASP A 312 -17.90 -4.73 -34.92
CA ASP A 312 -18.23 -3.79 -33.86
C ASP A 312 -18.95 -4.50 -32.69
N GLN A 313 -18.29 -4.57 -31.54
CA GLN A 313 -18.81 -5.19 -30.32
C GLN A 313 -19.13 -4.14 -29.24
N ASP A 314 -20.10 -4.43 -28.37
CA ASP A 314 -20.41 -3.60 -27.19
C ASP A 314 -19.45 -3.91 -26.04
N TRP A 315 -18.79 -2.88 -25.53
CA TRP A 315 -17.85 -2.97 -24.41
C TRP A 315 -18.13 -1.89 -23.36
N LEU A 316 -17.64 -2.13 -22.14
CA LEU A 316 -17.57 -1.12 -21.09
C LEU A 316 -16.13 -0.64 -20.96
N LEU A 317 -15.93 0.68 -21.07
CA LEU A 317 -14.69 1.33 -20.70
C LEU A 317 -14.81 1.83 -19.26
N MET A 318 -13.88 1.39 -18.41
CA MET A 318 -13.80 1.83 -17.03
C MET A 318 -12.65 2.81 -16.84
N PHE A 319 -12.89 3.87 -16.05
CA PHE A 319 -11.84 4.76 -15.59
C PHE A 319 -12.04 5.12 -14.12
N LYS A 320 -10.92 5.26 -13.42
CA LYS A 320 -10.86 5.65 -12.01
C LYS A 320 -9.65 6.56 -11.82
N ASN A 321 -9.81 7.52 -10.91
CA ASN A 321 -8.70 8.28 -10.37
C ASN A 321 -8.78 8.23 -8.85
N GLU A 322 -7.64 8.07 -8.21
CA GLU A 322 -7.49 8.01 -6.76
C GLU A 322 -6.20 8.76 -6.37
N THR A 323 -6.11 9.20 -5.13
CA THR A 323 -4.91 9.83 -4.58
C THR A 323 -4.53 9.13 -3.30
N HIS A 324 -3.23 9.03 -3.00
CA HIS A 324 -2.74 8.41 -1.76
C HIS A 324 -1.73 9.30 -1.04
N ASN A 325 -2.13 10.55 -0.79
CA ASN A 325 -1.23 11.64 -0.42
C ASN A 325 -0.53 11.40 0.93
N HIS A 326 -1.30 11.10 1.99
CA HIS A 326 -0.73 11.00 3.33
C HIS A 326 0.25 9.81 3.49
N PRO A 327 -0.05 8.60 2.98
CA PRO A 327 0.94 7.52 3.01
C PRO A 327 2.17 7.79 2.16
N THR A 328 2.00 8.44 0.99
CA THR A 328 3.12 8.83 0.11
C THR A 328 4.00 9.91 0.76
N GLU A 329 3.45 10.78 1.59
CA GLU A 329 4.21 11.76 2.37
C GLU A 329 5.13 11.07 3.40
N ILE A 330 4.66 9.99 4.02
CA ILE A 330 5.42 9.23 5.02
C ILE A 330 6.46 8.34 4.35
N GLU A 331 6.06 7.57 3.34
CA GLU A 331 6.92 6.64 2.62
C GLU A 331 6.51 6.64 1.12
N PRO A 332 7.26 7.35 0.26
CA PRO A 332 6.83 7.63 -1.10
C PRO A 332 6.66 6.41 -2.00
N PHE A 333 7.51 5.40 -1.89
CA PHE A 333 7.50 4.28 -2.81
C PHE A 333 6.29 3.37 -2.55
N GLY A 334 6.12 2.93 -1.31
CA GLY A 334 4.98 2.12 -0.88
C GLY A 334 3.67 2.86 -1.03
N GLY A 335 3.59 4.14 -0.65
CA GLY A 335 2.40 4.96 -0.83
C GLY A 335 1.97 5.09 -2.30
N ALA A 336 2.92 5.32 -3.21
CA ALA A 336 2.63 5.38 -4.65
C ALA A 336 2.26 3.99 -5.22
N ALA A 337 2.95 2.93 -4.79
CA ALA A 337 2.70 1.56 -5.26
C ALA A 337 1.31 1.07 -4.83
N THR A 338 0.89 1.34 -3.59
CA THR A 338 -0.46 1.00 -3.13
C THR A 338 -1.55 1.86 -3.77
N CYS A 339 -1.24 3.13 -4.10
CA CYS A 339 -2.13 3.99 -4.89
C CYS A 339 -2.42 3.39 -6.27
N LEU A 340 -1.36 3.00 -6.99
CA LEU A 340 -1.50 2.34 -8.29
C LEU A 340 -2.26 1.01 -8.13
N GLY A 341 -1.96 0.24 -7.08
CA GLY A 341 -2.68 -0.99 -6.77
C GLY A 341 -4.18 -0.77 -6.51
N GLY A 342 -4.56 0.29 -5.80
CA GLY A 342 -5.96 0.69 -5.57
C GLY A 342 -6.67 1.04 -6.88
N ALA A 343 -6.08 1.95 -7.64
CA ALA A 343 -6.58 2.36 -8.95
C ALA A 343 -6.72 1.20 -9.95
N ILE A 344 -5.89 0.15 -9.84
CA ILE A 344 -6.02 -1.10 -10.61
C ILE A 344 -7.17 -1.97 -10.08
N ARG A 345 -7.31 -2.14 -8.76
CA ARG A 345 -8.32 -3.06 -8.18
C ARG A 345 -9.75 -2.54 -8.35
N ASP A 346 -9.94 -1.24 -8.32
CA ASP A 346 -11.26 -0.61 -8.42
C ASP A 346 -12.00 -1.02 -9.70
N PRO A 347 -11.45 -0.84 -10.92
CA PRO A 347 -12.08 -1.38 -12.13
C PRO A 347 -12.13 -2.91 -12.16
N LEU A 348 -11.13 -3.62 -11.64
CA LEU A 348 -11.10 -5.09 -11.64
C LEU A 348 -12.29 -5.69 -10.87
N SER A 349 -12.79 -5.02 -9.83
CA SER A 349 -13.99 -5.46 -9.10
C SER A 349 -15.24 -5.56 -10.00
N GLY A 350 -15.30 -4.77 -11.06
CA GLY A 350 -16.32 -4.84 -12.11
C GLY A 350 -16.08 -5.95 -13.13
N ARG A 351 -15.14 -6.87 -12.86
CA ARG A 351 -14.70 -7.97 -13.75
C ARG A 351 -14.17 -7.45 -15.09
N SER A 352 -13.56 -6.27 -15.08
CA SER A 352 -12.90 -5.69 -16.24
C SER A 352 -11.45 -6.15 -16.37
N TYR A 353 -10.81 -5.78 -17.46
CA TYR A 353 -9.36 -5.91 -17.65
C TYR A 353 -8.72 -4.54 -17.53
N VAL A 354 -7.74 -4.38 -16.63
CA VAL A 354 -7.02 -3.11 -16.45
C VAL A 354 -5.74 -3.15 -17.27
N TYR A 355 -5.75 -2.42 -18.38
CA TYR A 355 -4.66 -2.41 -19.35
C TYR A 355 -3.28 -2.10 -18.74
N GLN A 356 -3.20 -1.07 -17.89
CA GLN A 356 -1.96 -0.66 -17.23
C GLN A 356 -1.40 -1.74 -16.29
N ALA A 357 -2.27 -2.58 -15.70
CA ALA A 357 -1.86 -3.69 -14.84
C ALA A 357 -1.29 -4.87 -15.63
N MET A 358 -1.72 -5.06 -16.88
CA MET A 358 -1.35 -6.21 -17.71
C MET A 358 0.07 -6.10 -18.30
N ARG A 359 0.71 -4.92 -18.24
CA ARG A 359 2.08 -4.66 -18.74
C ARG A 359 2.32 -5.30 -20.13
N ILE A 360 1.34 -5.16 -21.02
CA ILE A 360 1.41 -5.72 -22.38
C ILE A 360 2.54 -5.01 -23.11
N THR A 361 3.53 -5.77 -23.59
CA THR A 361 4.68 -5.21 -24.30
C THR A 361 4.23 -4.43 -25.55
N GLY A 362 4.65 -3.16 -25.67
CA GLY A 362 4.29 -2.28 -26.80
C GLY A 362 3.05 -1.42 -26.55
N ALA A 363 2.37 -1.60 -25.42
CA ALA A 363 1.49 -0.60 -24.84
C ALA A 363 2.31 0.60 -24.36
N ALA A 364 2.02 1.81 -24.84
CA ALA A 364 2.66 3.00 -24.30
C ALA A 364 2.10 3.33 -22.90
N ASP A 365 2.97 3.80 -22.01
CA ASP A 365 2.60 4.47 -20.75
C ASP A 365 2.01 5.86 -21.02
#